data_AF-A0A2D9YZV1-F1
#
_entry.id   AF-A0A2D9YZV1-F1
#
_cell.length_a   1.000
_cell.length_b   1.000
_cell.length_c   1.000
_cell.angle_alpha   90.00
_cell.angle_beta   90.00
_cell.angle_gamma   90.00
#
_symmetry.space_group_name_H-M   'P 1'
#
loop_
_entity.id
_entity.type
_entity.pdbx_description
1 polymer ?
#
loop_
_entity_poly.entity_id
_entity_poly.type
_entity_poly.pdbx_seq_one_letter_code
_entity_poly.pdbx_strand_id
1 'polypeptide(L)'
;MPSPKLEKTYNPSSIEDKWYEHWISKDYFSADPKSEKEPYTIVIPPPNVTGMLTVGHVLNNTIQDILIRKARMEGKEACWIPGTDHASIATESKVVAMLEEQGINKDELTREQFLKHAWEWKEKYGGIIINQLKKLGCSCDWDKERFTMDDNYTSSVLSAFVKLYEKGLIYKGHR
;
A
#
# COMPACT_ATOMS: atom_id res chain seq x y z
N MET A 1 -3.72 36.42 29.26
CA MET A 1 -4.25 35.97 27.96
C MET A 1 -5.54 35.20 28.22
N PRO A 2 -6.61 35.38 27.43
CA PRO A 2 -7.81 34.55 27.59
C PRO A 2 -7.44 33.08 27.31
N SER A 3 -7.91 32.18 28.18
CA SER A 3 -7.71 30.74 28.04
C SER A 3 -8.34 30.26 26.72
N PRO A 4 -7.68 29.35 25.96
CA PRO A 4 -8.25 28.83 24.72
C PRO A 4 -9.60 28.17 25.03
N LYS A 5 -10.67 28.72 24.43
CA LYS A 5 -12.04 28.25 24.63
C LYS A 5 -12.27 27.06 23.70
N LEU A 6 -12.40 25.86 24.27
CA LEU A 6 -12.76 24.66 23.50
C LEU A 6 -14.17 24.80 22.93
N GLU A 7 -14.36 24.38 21.69
CA GLU A 7 -15.68 24.30 21.08
C GLU A 7 -16.55 23.29 21.82
N LYS A 8 -17.87 23.53 21.86
CA LYS A 8 -18.81 22.62 22.53
C LYS A 8 -19.03 21.31 21.76
N THR A 9 -18.77 21.32 20.44
CA THR A 9 -18.98 20.17 19.56
C THR A 9 -17.65 19.80 18.92
N TYR A 10 -17.31 18.52 18.94
CA TYR A 10 -16.13 18.00 18.26
C TYR A 10 -16.38 17.93 16.75
N ASN A 11 -15.47 18.52 15.96
CA ASN A 11 -15.48 18.43 14.51
C ASN A 11 -14.18 17.73 14.04
N PRO A 12 -14.22 16.44 13.67
CA PRO A 12 -13.01 15.73 13.21
C PRO A 12 -12.44 16.33 11.93
N SER A 13 -13.30 16.76 11.01
CA SER A 13 -12.90 17.30 9.71
C SER A 13 -12.05 18.57 9.80
N SER A 14 -12.11 19.31 10.92
CA SER A 14 -11.28 20.50 11.12
C SER A 14 -9.90 20.20 11.70
N ILE A 15 -9.64 18.96 12.15
CA ILE A 15 -8.39 18.59 12.83
C ILE A 15 -7.62 17.44 12.19
N GLU A 16 -8.30 16.48 11.56
CA GLU A 16 -7.66 15.24 11.07
C GLU A 16 -6.59 15.55 10.01
N ASP A 17 -6.94 16.34 8.99
CA ASP A 17 -6.02 16.69 7.90
C ASP A 17 -4.84 17.51 8.42
N LYS A 18 -5.10 18.46 9.33
CA LYS A 18 -4.07 19.27 9.98
C LYS A 18 -3.04 18.41 10.72
N TRP A 19 -3.49 17.45 11.52
CA TRP A 19 -2.59 16.61 12.30
C TRP A 19 -1.83 15.62 11.42
N TYR A 20 -2.50 15.05 10.42
CA TYR A 20 -1.84 14.13 9.51
C TYR A 20 -0.75 14.83 8.70
N GLU A 21 -1.03 16.01 8.15
CA GLU A 21 -0.03 16.84 7.47
C GLU A 21 1.14 17.21 8.39
N HIS A 22 0.86 17.52 9.66
CA HIS A 22 1.91 17.76 10.66
C HIS A 22 2.81 16.53 10.85
N TRP A 23 2.25 15.33 10.98
CA TRP A 23 3.04 14.10 11.19
C TRP A 23 3.88 13.75 9.97
N ILE A 24 3.34 13.91 8.76
CA ILE A 24 4.06 13.66 7.50
C ILE A 24 5.19 14.68 7.31
N SER A 25 4.91 15.99 7.49
CA SER A 25 5.92 17.05 7.31
C SER A 25 7.06 16.98 8.33
N LYS A 26 6.85 16.32 9.47
CA LYS A 26 7.84 16.08 10.51
C LYS A 26 8.50 14.70 10.43
N ASP A 27 8.13 13.91 9.44
CA ASP A 27 8.68 12.58 9.19
C ASP A 27 8.56 11.62 10.40
N TYR A 28 7.46 11.72 11.16
CA TYR A 28 7.29 10.94 12.40
C TYR A 28 7.08 9.44 12.19
N PHE A 29 6.82 9.01 10.95
CA PHE A 29 6.50 7.62 10.65
C PHE A 29 7.67 6.85 10.01
N SER A 30 8.71 7.54 9.58
CA SER A 30 9.89 6.91 8.99
C SER A 30 10.68 6.16 10.04
N ALA A 31 11.00 4.90 9.74
CA ALA A 31 11.83 4.05 10.57
C ALA A 31 13.29 4.08 10.10
N ASP A 32 14.22 4.24 11.03
CA ASP A 32 15.66 4.22 10.76
C ASP A 32 16.21 2.79 10.89
N PRO A 33 16.68 2.15 9.79
CA PRO A 33 17.28 0.81 9.85
C PRO A 33 18.59 0.75 10.65
N LYS A 34 19.20 1.90 10.98
CA LYS A 34 20.42 1.99 11.79
C LYS A 34 20.13 2.28 13.27
N SER A 35 18.86 2.41 13.65
CA SER A 35 18.45 2.64 15.03
C SER A 35 18.91 1.49 15.95
N GLU A 36 19.41 1.84 17.13
CA GLU A 36 19.78 0.86 18.17
C GLU A 36 18.55 0.35 18.97
N LYS A 37 17.37 0.93 18.74
CA LYS A 37 16.13 0.50 19.41
C LYS A 37 15.72 -0.90 18.94
N GLU A 38 14.95 -1.59 19.78
CA GLU A 38 14.37 -2.89 19.40
C GLU A 38 13.45 -2.71 18.17
N PRO A 39 13.66 -3.46 17.07
CA PRO A 39 12.84 -3.32 15.87
C PRO A 39 11.44 -3.93 16.08
N TYR A 40 10.42 -3.26 15.56
CA TYR A 40 9.06 -3.79 15.50
C TYR A 40 8.49 -3.52 14.11
N THR A 41 8.29 -4.56 13.30
CA THR A 41 7.89 -4.40 11.90
C THR A 41 6.60 -5.14 11.59
N ILE A 42 5.70 -4.44 10.91
CA ILE A 42 4.52 -5.04 10.28
C ILE A 42 4.57 -4.72 8.79
N VAL A 43 4.20 -5.68 7.96
CA VAL A 43 3.99 -5.47 6.51
C VAL A 43 2.49 -5.45 6.27
N ILE A 44 1.97 -4.38 5.68
CA ILE A 44 0.56 -4.34 5.28
C ILE A 44 0.32 -5.47 4.27
N PRO A 45 -0.71 -6.31 4.46
CA PRO A 45 -1.18 -7.18 3.39
C PRO A 45 -1.58 -6.29 2.20
N PRO A 46 -0.81 -6.31 1.10
CA PRO A 46 -0.92 -5.26 0.08
C PRO A 46 -2.29 -5.34 -0.59
N PRO A 47 -3.14 -4.29 -0.51
CA PRO A 47 -4.41 -4.28 -1.21
C PRO A 47 -4.23 -4.39 -2.72
N ASN A 48 -5.13 -5.13 -3.35
CA ASN A 48 -5.19 -5.27 -4.80
C ASN A 48 -5.55 -3.93 -5.46
N VAL A 49 -4.87 -3.58 -6.55
CA VAL A 49 -5.16 -2.37 -7.35
C VAL A 49 -6.42 -2.51 -8.21
N THR A 50 -7.48 -3.13 -7.68
CA THR A 50 -8.72 -3.45 -8.41
C THR A 50 -9.88 -2.49 -8.13
N GLY A 51 -9.68 -1.47 -7.28
CA GLY A 51 -10.72 -0.54 -6.88
C GLY A 51 -10.38 0.26 -5.62
N MET A 52 -11.39 0.55 -4.80
CA MET A 52 -11.28 1.30 -3.56
C MET A 52 -11.25 0.37 -2.34
N LEU A 53 -10.70 0.88 -1.23
CA LEU A 53 -10.75 0.20 0.06
C LEU A 53 -12.18 0.07 0.58
N THR A 54 -12.43 -1.06 1.27
CA THR A 54 -13.70 -1.40 1.93
C THR A 54 -13.53 -1.42 3.45
N VAL A 55 -14.64 -1.57 4.19
CA VAL A 55 -14.62 -1.63 5.67
C VAL A 55 -13.72 -2.75 6.20
N GLY A 56 -13.58 -3.87 5.48
CA GLY A 56 -12.64 -4.93 5.86
C GLY A 56 -11.18 -4.45 5.88
N HIS A 57 -10.81 -3.60 4.92
CA HIS A 57 -9.49 -2.97 4.91
C HIS A 57 -9.33 -1.99 6.06
N VAL A 58 -10.38 -1.21 6.37
CA VAL A 58 -10.36 -0.28 7.51
C VAL A 58 -10.11 -1.03 8.81
N LEU A 59 -10.83 -2.13 9.06
CA LEU A 59 -10.64 -2.96 10.25
C LEU A 59 -9.19 -3.50 10.34
N ASN A 60 -8.71 -4.10 9.24
CA ASN A 60 -7.37 -4.68 9.18
C ASN A 60 -6.26 -3.66 9.45
N ASN A 61 -6.35 -2.48 8.81
CA ASN A 61 -5.34 -1.42 8.96
C ASN A 61 -5.42 -0.74 10.33
N THR A 62 -6.61 -0.54 10.89
CA THR A 62 -6.76 0.02 12.25
C THR A 62 -6.08 -0.83 13.30
N ILE A 63 -6.22 -2.17 13.24
CA ILE A 63 -5.57 -3.08 14.19
C ILE A 63 -4.05 -2.97 14.09
N GLN A 64 -3.51 -2.97 12.87
CA GLN A 64 -2.07 -2.84 12.65
C GLN A 64 -1.54 -1.47 13.10
N ASP A 65 -2.26 -0.38 12.82
CA ASP A 65 -1.87 0.97 13.22
C ASP A 65 -1.83 1.11 14.75
N ILE A 66 -2.79 0.52 15.47
CA ILE A 66 -2.77 0.47 16.95
C ILE A 66 -1.49 -0.21 17.45
N LEU A 67 -1.11 -1.35 16.87
CA LEU A 67 0.09 -2.08 17.26
C LEU A 67 1.37 -1.29 16.98
N ILE A 68 1.45 -0.65 15.80
CA ILE A 68 2.59 0.18 15.40
C ILE A 68 2.73 1.40 16.31
N ARG A 69 1.63 2.11 16.58
CA ARG A 69 1.63 3.27 17.48
C ARG A 69 2.02 2.86 18.90
N LYS A 70 1.49 1.75 19.41
CA LYS A 70 1.89 1.20 20.71
C LYS A 70 3.38 0.89 20.76
N ALA A 71 3.91 0.16 19.77
CA ALA A 71 5.34 -0.17 19.72
C ALA A 71 6.22 1.10 19.67
N ARG A 72 5.83 2.10 18.86
CA ARG A 72 6.53 3.39 18.79
C ARG A 72 6.52 4.11 20.15
N MET A 73 5.39 4.08 20.87
CA MET A 73 5.26 4.66 22.21
C MET A 73 6.03 3.88 23.29
N GLU A 74 6.26 2.58 23.08
CA GLU A 74 7.10 1.73 23.94
C GLU A 74 8.61 1.94 23.67
N GLY A 75 8.99 2.84 22.76
CA GLY A 75 10.38 3.15 22.44
C GLY A 75 11.02 2.17 21.45
N LYS A 76 10.22 1.36 20.74
CA LYS A 76 10.71 0.48 19.66
C LYS A 76 10.89 1.26 18.36
N GLU A 77 11.75 0.75 17.47
CA GLU A 77 11.83 1.22 16.10
C GLU A 77 10.68 0.61 15.29
N ALA A 78 9.53 1.27 15.33
CA ALA A 78 8.31 0.80 14.68
C ALA A 78 8.31 1.14 13.18
N CYS A 79 8.40 0.11 12.33
CA CYS A 79 8.32 0.22 10.88
C CYS A 79 7.04 -0.45 10.37
N TRP A 80 6.18 0.31 9.69
CA TRP A 80 4.98 -0.24 9.08
C TRP A 80 5.06 -0.03 7.58
N ILE A 81 5.31 -1.13 6.84
CA ILE A 81 5.63 -1.08 5.42
C ILE A 81 4.31 -1.12 4.61
N PRO A 82 3.96 -0.05 3.89
CA PRO A 82 2.80 -0.05 3.01
C PRO A 82 3.14 -0.65 1.64
N GLY A 83 2.13 -1.08 0.91
CA GLY A 83 2.30 -1.47 -0.48
C GLY A 83 1.00 -1.86 -1.16
N THR A 84 1.07 -2.12 -2.45
CA THR A 84 -0.08 -2.53 -3.28
C THR A 84 0.23 -3.76 -4.12
N ASP A 85 -0.79 -4.56 -4.40
CA ASP A 85 -0.68 -5.78 -5.20
C ASP A 85 -1.24 -5.55 -6.60
N HIS A 86 -0.46 -5.92 -7.62
CA HIS A 86 -0.84 -5.89 -9.02
C HIS A 86 -2.02 -6.81 -9.32
N ALA A 87 -2.26 -7.86 -8.52
CA ALA A 87 -3.41 -8.75 -8.58
C ALA A 87 -3.71 -9.37 -9.97
N SER A 88 -2.71 -9.40 -10.86
CA SER A 88 -2.71 -10.00 -12.21
C SER A 88 -4.09 -10.05 -12.88
N ILE A 89 -4.72 -11.22 -12.96
CA ILE A 89 -6.01 -11.51 -13.62
C ILE A 89 -7.14 -10.59 -13.14
N ALA A 90 -7.17 -10.25 -11.86
CA ALA A 90 -8.20 -9.38 -11.30
C ALA A 90 -8.07 -7.94 -11.83
N THR A 91 -6.85 -7.44 -11.93
CA THR A 91 -6.57 -6.13 -12.55
C THR A 91 -6.82 -6.16 -14.04
N GLU A 92 -6.39 -7.22 -14.74
CA GLU A 92 -6.65 -7.40 -16.16
C GLU A 92 -8.15 -7.33 -16.47
N SER A 93 -8.98 -8.03 -15.70
CA SER A 93 -10.44 -8.03 -15.88
C SER A 93 -11.05 -6.62 -15.69
N LYS A 94 -10.51 -5.83 -14.76
CA LYS A 94 -10.95 -4.44 -14.53
C LYS A 94 -10.51 -3.50 -15.65
N VAL A 95 -9.27 -3.65 -16.13
CA VAL A 95 -8.74 -2.87 -17.24
C VAL A 95 -9.50 -3.18 -18.52
N VAL A 96 -9.81 -4.45 -18.79
CA VAL A 96 -10.62 -4.86 -19.95
C VAL A 96 -12.01 -4.26 -19.89
N ALA A 97 -12.71 -4.36 -18.75
CA ALA A 97 -14.03 -3.74 -18.59
C ALA A 97 -14.00 -2.22 -18.80
N MET A 98 -12.96 -1.53 -18.31
CA MET A 98 -12.77 -0.10 -18.54
C MET A 98 -12.53 0.24 -20.02
N LEU A 99 -11.74 -0.58 -20.73
CA LEU A 99 -11.49 -0.41 -22.15
C LEU A 99 -12.77 -0.63 -22.97
N GLU A 100 -13.57 -1.64 -22.62
CA GLU A 100 -14.88 -1.90 -23.24
C GLU A 100 -15.85 -0.71 -23.06
N GLU A 101 -15.89 -0.09 -21.87
CA GLU A 101 -16.67 1.13 -21.62
C GLU A 101 -16.23 2.32 -22.48
N GLN A 102 -14.96 2.33 -22.91
CA GLN A 102 -14.39 3.31 -23.84
C GLN A 102 -14.52 2.91 -25.31
N GLY A 103 -15.15 1.76 -25.58
CA GLY A 103 -15.31 1.22 -26.94
C GLY A 103 -14.04 0.59 -27.53
N ILE A 104 -13.05 0.24 -26.71
CA ILE A 104 -11.79 -0.37 -27.12
C ILE A 104 -11.84 -1.87 -26.85
N ASN A 105 -11.63 -2.69 -27.88
CA ASN A 105 -11.53 -4.14 -27.72
C ASN A 105 -10.07 -4.53 -27.37
N LYS A 106 -9.90 -5.33 -26.31
CA LYS A 106 -8.59 -5.85 -25.89
C LYS A 106 -7.87 -6.65 -26.97
N ASP A 107 -8.61 -7.41 -27.78
CA ASP A 107 -8.03 -8.28 -28.82
C ASP A 107 -7.39 -7.48 -29.97
N GLU A 108 -7.72 -6.19 -30.08
CA GLU A 108 -7.14 -5.26 -31.05
C GLU A 108 -5.84 -4.62 -30.53
N LEU A 109 -5.50 -4.83 -29.25
CA LEU A 109 -4.32 -4.27 -28.62
C LEU A 109 -3.15 -5.25 -28.64
N THR A 110 -1.97 -4.72 -28.93
CA THR A 110 -0.71 -5.43 -28.65
C THR A 110 -0.47 -5.52 -27.14
N ARG A 111 0.41 -6.46 -26.74
CA ARG A 111 0.83 -6.60 -25.34
C ARG A 111 1.36 -5.29 -24.74
N GLU A 112 2.15 -4.53 -25.49
CA GLU A 112 2.73 -3.27 -25.02
C GLU A 112 1.66 -2.20 -24.79
N GLN A 113 0.70 -2.09 -25.71
CA GLN A 113 -0.44 -1.17 -25.56
C GLN A 113 -1.31 -1.54 -24.36
N PHE A 114 -1.61 -2.83 -24.19
CA PHE A 114 -2.39 -3.29 -23.04
C PHE A 114 -1.66 -3.01 -21.72
N LEU A 115 -0.35 -3.28 -21.66
CA LEU A 115 0.46 -3.00 -20.46
C LEU A 115 0.45 -1.52 -20.11
N LYS A 116 0.46 -0.62 -21.09
CA LYS A 116 0.35 0.82 -20.83
C LYS A 116 -0.95 1.16 -20.09
N HIS A 117 -2.09 0.62 -20.54
CA HIS A 117 -3.37 0.82 -19.86
C HIS A 117 -3.40 0.20 -18.45
N ALA A 118 -2.78 -0.96 -18.26
CA ALA A 118 -2.66 -1.58 -16.95
C ALA A 118 -1.83 -0.73 -15.97
N TRP A 119 -0.76 -0.09 -16.44
CA TRP A 119 0.03 0.84 -15.64
C TRP A 119 -0.74 2.13 -15.33
N GLU A 120 -1.45 2.71 -16.30
CA GLU A 120 -2.33 3.87 -16.08
C GLU A 120 -3.40 3.57 -15.01
N TRP A 121 -3.98 2.38 -15.07
CA TRP A 121 -4.91 1.89 -14.06
C TRP A 121 -4.25 1.78 -12.67
N LYS A 122 -3.06 1.16 -12.59
CA LYS A 122 -2.30 1.06 -11.34
C LYS A 122 -2.03 2.43 -10.75
N GLU A 123 -1.56 3.40 -11.53
CA GLU A 123 -1.25 4.74 -11.01
C GLU A 123 -2.49 5.42 -10.45
N LYS A 124 -3.61 5.33 -11.15
CA LYS A 124 -4.89 5.91 -10.70
C LYS A 124 -5.39 5.25 -9.40
N TYR A 125 -5.56 3.92 -9.40
CA TYR A 125 -6.18 3.21 -8.29
C TYR A 125 -5.23 2.98 -7.12
N GLY A 126 -3.95 2.76 -7.39
CA GLY A 126 -2.89 2.75 -6.37
C GLY A 126 -2.83 4.07 -5.62
N GLY A 127 -2.84 5.20 -6.36
CA GLY A 127 -2.88 6.53 -5.74
C GLY A 127 -4.13 6.75 -4.87
N ILE A 128 -5.30 6.29 -5.31
CA ILE A 128 -6.54 6.35 -4.52
C ILE A 128 -6.40 5.54 -3.22
N ILE A 129 -5.92 4.31 -3.30
CA ILE A 129 -5.74 3.43 -2.14
C ILE A 129 -4.79 4.07 -1.11
N ILE A 130 -3.64 4.57 -1.55
CA ILE A 130 -2.67 5.22 -0.68
C ILE A 130 -3.28 6.46 -0.01
N ASN A 131 -4.02 7.28 -0.76
CA ASN A 131 -4.71 8.45 -0.21
C ASN A 131 -5.80 8.05 0.80
N GLN A 132 -6.52 6.95 0.59
CA GLN A 132 -7.49 6.43 1.55
C GLN A 132 -6.82 5.97 2.86
N LEU A 133 -5.67 5.29 2.78
CA LEU A 133 -4.90 4.90 3.97
C LEU A 133 -4.36 6.13 4.73
N LYS A 134 -3.86 7.13 4.00
CA LYS A 134 -3.43 8.41 4.58
C LYS A 134 -4.59 9.12 5.27
N LYS A 135 -5.76 9.19 4.61
CA LYS A 135 -6.97 9.80 5.16
C LYS A 135 -7.51 9.06 6.40
N LEU A 136 -7.34 7.74 6.46
CA LEU A 136 -7.64 6.94 7.65
C LEU A 136 -6.71 7.25 8.84
N GLY A 137 -5.58 7.93 8.59
CA GLY A 137 -4.60 8.27 9.61
C GLY A 137 -3.53 7.20 9.82
N CYS A 138 -3.35 6.27 8.88
CA CYS A 138 -2.34 5.21 9.00
C CYS A 138 -0.93 5.79 9.18
N SER A 139 -0.21 5.34 10.20
CA SER A 139 1.16 5.77 10.53
C SER A 139 2.26 4.98 9.80
N CYS A 140 2.03 4.71 8.51
CA CYS A 140 2.93 3.96 7.66
C CYS A 140 4.20 4.72 7.33
N ASP A 141 5.25 3.95 7.11
CA ASP A 141 6.51 4.42 6.55
C ASP A 141 6.38 4.54 5.02
N TRP A 142 5.89 5.70 4.56
CA TRP A 142 5.55 5.93 3.16
C TRP A 142 6.78 5.91 2.23
N ASP A 143 7.98 6.17 2.75
CA ASP A 143 9.23 6.07 1.98
C ASP A 143 9.55 4.61 1.59
N LYS A 144 8.98 3.67 2.33
CA LYS A 144 9.12 2.23 2.10
C LYS A 144 7.94 1.63 1.36
N GLU A 145 7.08 2.44 0.73
CA GLU A 145 6.01 1.93 -0.13
C GLU A 145 6.55 0.97 -1.20
N ARG A 146 5.84 -0.15 -1.40
CA ARG A 146 6.19 -1.16 -2.40
C ARG A 146 5.02 -1.50 -3.30
N PHE A 147 5.32 -1.80 -4.55
CA PHE A 147 4.41 -2.43 -5.48
C PHE A 147 5.00 -3.77 -5.95
N THR A 148 4.15 -4.77 -6.05
CA THR A 148 4.56 -6.16 -6.35
C THR A 148 5.25 -6.35 -7.71
N MET A 149 5.11 -5.39 -8.63
CA MET A 149 5.81 -5.39 -9.93
C MET A 149 6.97 -4.38 -10.00
N ASP A 150 7.39 -3.79 -8.88
CA ASP A 150 8.60 -2.97 -8.84
C ASP A 150 9.84 -3.82 -9.20
N ASP A 151 10.88 -3.20 -9.76
CA ASP A 151 12.09 -3.90 -10.23
C ASP A 151 12.74 -4.75 -9.13
N ASN A 152 12.86 -4.20 -7.92
CA ASN A 152 13.43 -4.90 -6.76
C ASN A 152 12.54 -6.06 -6.29
N TYR A 153 11.21 -5.89 -6.37
CA TYR A 153 10.25 -6.92 -5.97
C TYR A 153 10.28 -8.08 -6.99
N THR A 154 10.23 -7.74 -8.28
CA THR A 154 10.35 -8.69 -9.38
C THR A 154 11.67 -9.48 -9.30
N SER A 155 12.78 -8.80 -9.04
CA SER A 155 14.09 -9.44 -8.84
C SER A 155 14.08 -10.42 -7.66
N SER A 156 13.39 -10.07 -6.57
CA SER A 156 13.26 -10.94 -5.40
C SER A 156 12.43 -12.19 -5.71
N VAL A 157 11.34 -12.05 -6.47
CA VAL A 157 10.51 -13.19 -6.93
C VAL A 157 11.31 -14.11 -7.86
N LEU A 158 12.05 -13.55 -8.82
CA LEU A 158 12.92 -14.32 -9.71
C LEU A 158 14.01 -15.06 -8.94
N SER A 159 14.64 -14.40 -7.96
CA SER A 159 15.63 -15.05 -7.08
C SER A 159 15.03 -16.21 -6.29
N ALA A 160 13.82 -16.03 -5.73
CA ALA A 160 13.11 -17.09 -5.02
C ALA A 160 12.79 -18.26 -5.94
N PHE A 161 12.30 -17.99 -7.16
CA PHE A 161 12.05 -19.02 -8.17
C PHE A 161 13.32 -19.83 -8.50
N VAL A 162 14.43 -19.15 -8.82
CA VAL A 162 15.70 -19.81 -9.14
C VAL A 162 16.19 -20.66 -7.97
N LYS A 163 16.16 -20.15 -6.74
CA LYS A 163 16.57 -20.91 -5.54
C LYS A 163 15.71 -22.15 -5.31
N LEU A 164 14.40 -22.06 -5.56
CA LEU A 164 13.50 -23.20 -5.41
C LEU A 164 13.71 -24.22 -6.54
N TYR A 165 14.00 -23.77 -7.74
CA TYR A 165 14.36 -24.62 -8.88
C TYR A 165 15.69 -25.36 -8.64
N GLU A 166 16.73 -24.66 -8.19
CA GLU A 166 18.04 -25.25 -7.86
C GLU A 166 17.95 -26.30 -6.74
N LYS A 167 16.99 -26.16 -5.82
CA LYS A 167 16.68 -27.15 -4.78
C LYS A 167 15.87 -28.35 -5.28
N GLY A 168 15.51 -28.41 -6.55
CA GLY A 168 14.67 -29.47 -7.13
C GLY A 168 13.20 -29.40 -6.70
N LEU A 169 12.74 -28.28 -6.13
CA LEU A 169 11.36 -28.11 -5.65
C LEU A 169 10.40 -27.60 -6.75
N ILE A 170 10.94 -27.13 -7.88
CA ILE A 170 10.16 -26.69 -9.04
C ILE A 170 10.49 -27.60 -10.21
N TYR A 171 9.45 -28.14 -10.83
CA TYR A 171 9.54 -28.93 -12.05
C TYR A 171 8.39 -28.57 -12.99
N LYS A 172 8.57 -28.86 -14.28
CA LYS A 172 7.52 -28.73 -15.29
C LYS A 172 6.87 -30.10 -15.52
N GLY A 173 5.56 -30.19 -15.38
CA GLY A 173 4.78 -31.40 -15.61
C GLY A 173 3.44 -31.09 -16.25
N HIS A 174 2.70 -32.13 -16.61
CA HIS A 174 1.29 -32.02 -17.03
C HIS A 174 0.39 -32.15 -15.81
N ARG A 175 -0.62 -31.29 -15.72
CA ARG A 175 -1.63 -31.29 -14.67
C ARG A 175 -3.00 -31.05 -15.28
#